data_AF-A0A849H1R3-F1
#
_entry.id   AF-A0A849H1R3-F1
#
_cell.length_a   1.000
_cell.length_b   1.000
_cell.length_c   1.000
_cell.angle_alpha   90.00
_cell.angle_beta   90.00
_cell.angle_gamma   90.00
#
_symmetry.space_group_name_H-M   'P 1'
#
loop_
_entity.id
_entity.type
_entity.pdbx_description
1 polymer ?
#
loop_
_entity_poly.entity_id
_entity_poly.type
_entity_poly.pdbx_seq_one_letter_code
_entity_poly.pdbx_strand_id
1 'polypeptide(L)'
;PPASILQLHVPTATARGSLASLTRHIERLAERVEMNLPLEPADELFLGYDAVQPLPLEPTTVYETGPAFWTENGSSDDRVGVDLLRPNTTNWGYDIVISGMATVNPVLLETGRPDELVDLAAALHRFPGKPKMLILDVVYGHSDNQGLDALPPQYFAGPNMYGQNLDYRNPYVRAILLEMQRRKVNFGADGVRVDGAQDFKWWDQADQVMRHDDEYLNQMSAMTQEVAGTTYRPWFVFEDGRPWPEEDWELSSTYRAVIEDQSDDDVFQWGPLTFAHNTPFLYTFWLSKYWRIREILAHGANWISGTANHDTLRRGTQVNPKLNINTRLGDTQMEILDKAYDNPAVSILTYAVFPGVPMDFLNATARANWGFVRNQDDRYGVKVVAEEAISLKWQVDEYRYSMPGNFIRLKALGFGTREDLARFFEFLPALVDVTDYDVGTIATLLNAVEPPLSGPRKFTIENLKDIARAWMDDMHEYCNVSHSLTALDPAQTGFMRQLREFRQENRWLRDNFGEGDDFRYVEPIDGRTLFAAYRAGPDGREVFALAHMEGVQTDEIAPLEMLPAGISRDGWRLTLASPQIGSVYQGGPITMRDSFGLVFTRGMD
;
A
#
# COMPACT_ATOMS: atom_id res chain seq x y z
N PRO A 1 17.28 9.53 3.93
CA PRO A 1 16.16 8.92 3.15
C PRO A 1 16.50 8.29 1.76
N PRO A 2 15.77 7.24 1.34
CA PRO A 2 15.77 6.72 -0.04
C PRO A 2 15.12 7.72 -1.03
N ALA A 3 15.36 7.58 -2.34
CA ALA A 3 14.69 8.39 -3.37
C ALA A 3 13.38 7.78 -3.88
N SER A 4 13.15 6.49 -3.63
CA SER A 4 11.92 5.77 -3.98
C SER A 4 11.78 4.48 -3.18
N ILE A 5 10.54 4.08 -2.91
CA ILE A 5 10.18 2.90 -2.12
C ILE A 5 9.28 1.97 -2.94
N LEU A 6 9.57 0.67 -2.92
CA LEU A 6 8.64 -0.37 -3.34
C LEU A 6 7.98 -1.00 -2.11
N GLN A 7 6.70 -0.73 -1.90
CA GLN A 7 5.89 -1.45 -0.92
C GLN A 7 5.42 -2.79 -1.52
N LEU A 8 5.48 -3.87 -0.74
CA LEU A 8 5.03 -5.19 -1.19
C LEU A 8 4.46 -6.04 -0.05
N HIS A 9 3.64 -7.02 -0.40
CA HIS A 9 3.14 -8.03 0.52
C HIS A 9 3.78 -9.38 0.19
N VAL A 10 4.57 -9.94 1.12
CA VAL A 10 5.41 -11.13 0.84
C VAL A 10 4.61 -12.31 0.27
N PRO A 11 3.44 -12.70 0.82
CA PRO A 11 2.63 -13.79 0.28
C PRO A 11 2.17 -13.62 -1.17
N THR A 12 2.01 -12.38 -1.65
CA THR A 12 1.52 -12.09 -3.01
C THR A 12 2.62 -11.64 -3.97
N ALA A 13 3.80 -11.27 -3.46
CA ALA A 13 4.90 -10.70 -4.25
C ALA A 13 5.61 -11.71 -5.17
N THR A 14 5.53 -13.01 -4.88
CA THR A 14 6.09 -14.07 -5.71
C THR A 14 5.15 -15.28 -5.75
N ALA A 15 5.29 -16.15 -6.75
CA ALA A 15 4.43 -17.33 -6.92
C ALA A 15 4.41 -18.28 -5.69
N ARG A 16 5.45 -18.28 -4.86
CA ARG A 16 5.55 -19.13 -3.65
C ARG A 16 5.18 -18.40 -2.36
N GLY A 17 5.15 -17.06 -2.36
CA GLY A 17 4.67 -16.27 -1.23
C GLY A 17 5.48 -16.36 0.07
N SER A 18 6.79 -16.62 0.01
CA SER A 18 7.66 -16.75 1.19
C SER A 18 8.83 -15.75 1.15
N LEU A 19 9.45 -15.50 2.32
CA LEU A 19 10.67 -14.71 2.42
C LEU A 19 11.82 -15.34 1.63
N ALA A 20 12.01 -16.67 1.72
CA ALA A 20 13.00 -17.37 0.90
C ALA A 20 12.74 -17.22 -0.61
N SER A 21 11.47 -17.24 -1.05
CA SER A 21 11.15 -17.05 -2.47
C SER A 21 11.40 -15.63 -2.94
N LEU A 22 11.06 -14.63 -2.13
CA LEU A 22 11.37 -13.23 -2.42
C LEU A 22 12.89 -13.02 -2.49
N THR A 23 13.64 -13.59 -1.55
CA THR A 23 15.12 -13.53 -1.52
C THR A 23 15.72 -14.07 -2.82
N ARG A 24 15.34 -15.29 -3.22
CA ARG A 24 15.80 -15.88 -4.49
C ARG A 24 15.41 -15.05 -5.71
N HIS A 25 14.25 -14.39 -5.67
CA HIS A 25 13.85 -13.50 -6.75
C HIS A 25 14.78 -12.28 -6.83
N ILE A 26 15.10 -11.64 -5.70
CA ILE A 26 16.05 -10.52 -5.64
C ILE A 26 17.47 -10.96 -6.06
N GLU A 27 17.94 -12.14 -5.64
CA GLU A 27 19.24 -12.69 -6.04
C GLU A 27 19.30 -12.94 -7.55
N ARG A 28 18.24 -13.53 -8.14
CA ARG A 28 18.13 -13.70 -9.60
C ARG A 28 18.21 -12.36 -10.35
N LEU A 29 17.55 -11.32 -9.82
CA LEU A 29 17.62 -9.97 -10.39
C LEU A 29 19.03 -9.37 -10.25
N ALA A 30 19.68 -9.58 -9.10
CA ALA A 30 21.06 -9.15 -8.88
C ALA A 30 22.00 -9.79 -9.90
N GLU A 31 21.94 -11.11 -10.10
CA GLU A 31 22.75 -11.82 -11.11
C GLU A 31 22.52 -11.25 -12.51
N ARG A 32 21.27 -10.97 -12.89
CA ARG A 32 20.94 -10.36 -14.18
C ARG A 32 21.57 -8.98 -14.36
N VAL A 33 21.47 -8.12 -13.35
CA VAL A 33 22.04 -6.77 -13.35
C VAL A 33 23.57 -6.84 -13.42
N GLU A 34 24.21 -7.70 -12.62
CA GLU A 34 25.67 -7.86 -12.60
C GLU A 34 26.21 -8.37 -13.94
N MET A 35 25.51 -9.30 -14.59
CA MET A 35 25.86 -9.83 -15.91
C MET A 35 25.42 -8.92 -17.07
N ASN A 36 24.78 -7.78 -16.80
CA ASN A 36 24.21 -6.86 -17.78
C ASN A 36 23.30 -7.58 -18.81
N LEU A 37 22.45 -8.49 -18.31
CA LEU A 37 21.48 -9.22 -19.12
C LEU A 37 20.26 -8.36 -19.44
N PRO A 38 19.58 -8.59 -20.58
CA PRO A 38 18.33 -7.90 -20.87
C PRO A 38 17.29 -8.12 -19.78
N LEU A 39 16.65 -7.03 -19.35
CA LEU A 39 15.58 -7.05 -18.34
C LEU A 39 14.25 -7.50 -18.97
N GLU A 40 13.54 -8.37 -18.27
CA GLU A 40 12.15 -8.71 -18.59
C GLU A 40 11.20 -7.67 -17.96
N PRO A 41 9.98 -7.46 -18.51
CA PRO A 41 9.01 -6.54 -17.92
C PRO A 41 8.72 -6.79 -16.43
N ALA A 42 8.75 -8.05 -16.00
CA ALA A 42 8.57 -8.43 -14.61
C ALA A 42 9.77 -8.05 -13.72
N ASP A 43 10.99 -8.02 -14.27
CA ASP A 43 12.18 -7.57 -13.54
C ASP A 43 12.06 -6.08 -13.21
N GLU A 44 11.53 -5.29 -14.16
CA GLU A 44 11.36 -3.86 -14.02
C GLU A 44 10.45 -3.46 -12.85
N LEU A 45 9.56 -4.34 -12.40
CA LEU A 45 8.70 -4.10 -11.23
C LEU A 45 9.49 -3.98 -9.91
N PHE A 46 10.69 -4.56 -9.83
CA PHE A 46 11.53 -4.59 -8.63
C PHE A 46 12.79 -3.71 -8.76
N LEU A 47 13.07 -3.20 -9.96
CA LEU A 47 14.26 -2.41 -10.28
C LEU A 47 13.99 -0.89 -10.25
N GLY A 48 15.06 -0.12 -10.06
CA GLY A 48 14.97 1.35 -9.91
C GLY A 48 14.49 1.84 -8.53
N TYR A 49 14.26 0.95 -7.56
CA TYR A 49 13.97 1.35 -6.18
C TYR A 49 15.21 1.38 -5.30
N ASP A 50 15.28 2.38 -4.42
CA ASP A 50 16.30 2.49 -3.37
C ASP A 50 15.94 1.72 -2.10
N ALA A 51 14.65 1.48 -1.87
CA ALA A 51 14.16 0.81 -0.69
C ALA A 51 13.02 -0.17 -1.03
N VAL A 52 12.92 -1.22 -0.22
CA VAL A 52 11.79 -2.16 -0.22
C VAL A 52 11.16 -2.13 1.16
N GLN A 53 9.84 -1.97 1.19
CA GLN A 53 9.02 -2.03 2.40
C GLN A 53 8.05 -3.21 2.30
N PRO A 54 8.39 -4.37 2.87
CA PRO A 54 7.38 -5.39 3.10
C PRO A 54 6.31 -4.87 4.08
N LEU A 55 5.04 -5.19 3.81
CA LEU A 55 3.96 -5.13 4.80
C LEU A 55 4.31 -6.01 6.02
N PRO A 56 3.58 -5.92 7.15
CA PRO A 56 4.01 -6.51 8.42
C PRO A 56 4.41 -7.99 8.30
N LEU A 57 5.51 -8.33 8.95
CA LEU A 57 6.16 -9.65 8.88
C LEU A 57 6.03 -10.43 10.19
N GLU A 58 5.26 -9.91 11.14
CA GLU A 58 5.10 -10.44 12.48
C GLU A 58 4.02 -11.53 12.55
N PRO A 59 4.10 -12.42 13.56
CA PRO A 59 3.02 -13.34 13.85
C PRO A 59 1.70 -12.59 14.06
N THR A 60 0.68 -13.00 13.30
CA THR A 60 -0.68 -12.52 13.45
C THR A 60 -1.48 -13.41 14.39
N THR A 61 -2.66 -12.94 14.77
CA THR A 61 -3.67 -13.72 15.50
C THR A 61 -3.99 -15.07 14.85
N VAL A 62 -4.53 -16.01 15.62
CA VAL A 62 -5.05 -17.28 15.07
C VAL A 62 -6.55 -17.19 14.81
N TYR A 63 -7.17 -18.27 14.34
CA TYR A 63 -8.61 -18.35 14.15
C TYR A 63 -9.35 -18.16 15.48
N GLU A 64 -10.33 -17.25 15.54
CA GLU A 64 -11.07 -16.92 16.77
C GLU A 64 -11.74 -18.14 17.45
N THR A 65 -12.22 -19.10 16.66
CA THR A 65 -12.85 -20.35 17.14
C THR A 65 -12.03 -21.59 16.79
N GLY A 66 -10.79 -21.41 16.35
CA GLY A 66 -9.90 -22.51 15.96
C GLY A 66 -8.96 -22.97 17.08
N PRO A 67 -7.92 -23.75 16.74
CA PRO A 67 -6.92 -24.14 17.73
C PRO A 67 -6.18 -22.90 18.23
N ALA A 68 -5.90 -22.88 19.54
CA ALA A 68 -5.06 -21.87 20.17
C ALA A 68 -3.62 -21.92 19.61
N PHE A 69 -2.81 -20.93 19.97
CA PHE A 69 -1.38 -20.86 19.58
C PHE A 69 -0.60 -22.14 19.92
N TRP A 70 -0.96 -22.81 21.01
CA TRP A 70 -0.46 -24.13 21.40
C TRP A 70 -1.56 -24.91 22.14
N THR A 71 -1.44 -26.23 22.18
CA THR A 71 -2.28 -27.08 23.02
C THR A 71 -1.43 -27.89 23.97
N GLU A 72 -1.75 -27.89 25.26
CA GLU A 72 -1.06 -28.72 26.24
C GLU A 72 -1.42 -30.20 26.05
N ASN A 73 -0.41 -31.07 25.99
CA ASN A 73 -0.60 -32.52 25.85
C ASN A 73 -0.13 -33.32 27.08
N GLY A 74 0.32 -32.63 28.12
CA GLY A 74 0.61 -33.20 29.45
C GLY A 74 1.42 -32.23 30.31
N SER A 75 1.12 -32.17 31.61
CA SER A 75 1.85 -31.33 32.57
C SER A 75 2.32 -32.15 33.78
N SER A 76 3.51 -31.82 34.28
CA SER A 76 4.04 -32.17 35.60
C SER A 76 4.28 -30.90 36.40
N ASP A 77 4.67 -31.03 37.67
CA ASP A 77 4.95 -29.88 38.55
C ASP A 77 6.04 -28.94 38.00
N ASP A 78 6.91 -29.42 37.10
CA ASP A 78 8.06 -28.70 36.56
C ASP A 78 8.10 -28.58 35.04
N ARG A 79 7.18 -29.23 34.30
CA ARG A 79 7.22 -29.28 32.83
C ARG A 79 5.82 -29.30 32.23
N VAL A 80 5.66 -28.66 31.08
CA VAL A 80 4.48 -28.80 30.23
C VAL A 80 4.93 -29.25 28.84
N GLY A 81 4.31 -30.31 28.34
CA GLY A 81 4.36 -30.71 26.96
C GLY A 81 3.31 -29.93 26.18
N VAL A 82 3.72 -29.36 25.05
CA VAL A 82 2.83 -28.59 24.17
C VAL A 82 2.95 -29.11 22.74
N ASP A 83 1.82 -29.14 22.04
CA ASP A 83 1.77 -29.29 20.60
C ASP A 83 1.65 -27.91 19.95
N LEU A 84 2.50 -27.67 18.95
CA LEU A 84 2.51 -26.45 18.16
C LEU A 84 2.02 -26.77 16.75
N LEU A 85 1.04 -26.01 16.27
CA LEU A 85 0.57 -26.09 14.90
C LEU A 85 1.28 -25.01 14.08
N ARG A 86 1.74 -25.36 12.86
CA ARG A 86 2.15 -24.35 11.89
C ARG A 86 0.90 -23.56 11.47
N PRO A 87 0.82 -22.25 11.73
CA PRO A 87 -0.34 -21.47 11.32
C PRO A 87 -0.50 -21.49 9.80
N ASN A 88 -1.74 -21.46 9.34
CA ASN A 88 -2.13 -21.42 7.93
C ASN A 88 -3.13 -20.28 7.65
N THR A 89 -3.12 -19.27 8.52
CA THR A 89 -3.99 -18.13 8.39
C THR A 89 -3.54 -17.20 7.27
N THR A 90 -4.51 -16.57 6.63
CA THR A 90 -4.32 -15.59 5.57
C THR A 90 -4.70 -14.22 6.12
N ASN A 91 -3.75 -13.30 6.21
CA ASN A 91 -3.93 -11.96 6.77
C ASN A 91 -2.89 -11.02 6.12
N TRP A 92 -3.20 -9.74 6.01
CA TRP A 92 -2.28 -8.68 5.58
C TRP A 92 -1.17 -8.36 6.58
N GLY A 93 -1.33 -8.74 7.85
CA GLY A 93 -0.28 -8.66 8.86
C GLY A 93 -0.55 -7.70 10.03
N TYR A 94 -1.60 -6.87 9.97
CA TYR A 94 -1.81 -5.79 10.95
C TYR A 94 -2.47 -6.21 12.26
N ASP A 95 -3.04 -7.42 12.35
CA ASP A 95 -3.54 -7.99 13.60
C ASP A 95 -2.42 -8.77 14.31
N ILE A 96 -1.41 -8.05 14.79
CA ILE A 96 -0.20 -8.62 15.38
C ILE A 96 -0.47 -9.13 16.80
N VAL A 97 0.05 -10.32 17.11
CA VAL A 97 0.19 -10.76 18.50
C VAL A 97 1.35 -9.99 19.11
N ILE A 98 1.05 -8.97 19.93
CA ILE A 98 2.06 -7.98 20.39
C ILE A 98 3.28 -8.63 21.07
N SER A 99 3.12 -9.74 21.80
CA SER A 99 4.25 -10.49 22.39
C SER A 99 5.20 -11.09 21.35
N GLY A 100 4.73 -11.29 20.12
CA GLY A 100 5.47 -11.80 18.96
C GLY A 100 6.07 -10.73 18.05
N MET A 101 5.92 -9.43 18.36
CA MET A 101 6.39 -8.34 17.48
C MET A 101 7.86 -8.43 17.08
N ALA A 102 8.72 -8.89 17.99
CA ALA A 102 10.16 -9.04 17.73
C ALA A 102 10.53 -10.27 16.87
N THR A 103 9.57 -11.00 16.34
CA THR A 103 9.76 -12.27 15.62
C THR A 103 9.23 -12.22 14.18
N VAL A 104 9.39 -13.31 13.44
CA VAL A 104 8.94 -13.44 12.05
C VAL A 104 7.79 -14.44 11.98
N ASN A 105 6.74 -14.10 11.25
CA ASN A 105 5.56 -14.93 11.09
C ASN A 105 5.93 -16.28 10.44
N PRO A 106 5.67 -17.42 11.10
CA PRO A 106 6.02 -18.74 10.56
C PRO A 106 5.28 -19.10 9.26
N VAL A 107 4.18 -18.43 8.93
CA VAL A 107 3.48 -18.58 7.64
C VAL A 107 4.36 -18.10 6.48
N LEU A 108 5.19 -17.07 6.71
CA LEU A 108 6.05 -16.44 5.70
C LEU A 108 7.36 -17.20 5.45
N LEU A 109 7.69 -18.17 6.32
CA LEU A 109 8.95 -18.92 6.30
C LEU A 109 8.82 -20.19 5.47
N GLU A 110 9.61 -20.36 4.42
CA GLU A 110 9.57 -21.58 3.60
C GLU A 110 10.12 -22.79 4.35
N THR A 111 11.24 -22.58 5.05
CA THR A 111 11.99 -23.60 5.79
C THR A 111 11.68 -23.61 7.28
N GLY A 112 10.99 -22.58 7.77
CA GLY A 112 10.74 -22.36 9.19
C GLY A 112 11.89 -21.68 9.95
N ARG A 113 12.97 -21.30 9.27
CA ARG A 113 14.09 -20.55 9.88
C ARG A 113 13.78 -19.05 9.91
N PRO A 114 13.80 -18.38 11.08
CA PRO A 114 13.65 -16.92 11.14
C PRO A 114 14.72 -16.16 10.35
N ASP A 115 15.89 -16.77 10.14
CA ASP A 115 17.00 -16.23 9.36
C ASP A 115 16.62 -15.90 7.91
N GLU A 116 15.50 -16.40 7.37
CA GLU A 116 15.04 -16.02 6.03
C GLU A 116 14.78 -14.50 5.89
N LEU A 117 14.47 -13.79 6.98
CA LEU A 117 14.41 -12.32 6.97
C LEU A 117 15.81 -11.69 6.88
N VAL A 118 16.79 -12.27 7.56
CA VAL A 118 18.19 -11.83 7.47
C VAL A 118 18.76 -12.11 6.08
N ASP A 119 18.41 -13.25 5.48
CA ASP A 119 18.77 -13.62 4.10
C ASP A 119 18.22 -12.57 3.11
N LEU A 120 16.97 -12.14 3.28
CA LEU A 120 16.38 -11.05 2.48
C LEU A 120 17.12 -9.72 2.66
N ALA A 121 17.39 -9.32 3.91
CA ALA A 121 18.14 -8.09 4.19
C ALA A 121 19.52 -8.12 3.52
N ALA A 122 20.23 -9.24 3.63
CA ALA A 122 21.54 -9.43 3.01
C ALA A 122 21.48 -9.37 1.47
N ALA A 123 20.45 -9.94 0.84
CA ALA A 123 20.25 -9.88 -0.61
C ALA A 123 19.98 -8.45 -1.10
N LEU A 124 19.20 -7.66 -0.35
CA LEU A 124 18.95 -6.25 -0.63
C LEU A 124 20.21 -5.39 -0.46
N HIS A 125 20.95 -5.57 0.64
CA HIS A 125 22.16 -4.80 0.95
C HIS A 125 23.33 -5.11 0.01
N ARG A 126 23.37 -6.31 -0.59
CA ARG A 126 24.39 -6.71 -1.56
C ARG A 126 23.96 -6.52 -3.01
N PHE A 127 22.80 -5.92 -3.26
CA PHE A 127 22.30 -5.73 -4.61
C PHE A 127 23.31 -4.93 -5.47
N PRO A 128 23.66 -5.41 -6.68
CA PRO A 128 24.73 -4.83 -7.48
C PRO A 128 24.38 -3.44 -8.01
N GLY A 129 25.42 -2.64 -8.26
CA GLY A 129 25.30 -1.23 -8.64
C GLY A 129 24.96 -0.33 -7.45
N LYS A 130 23.93 -0.68 -6.69
CA LYS A 130 23.52 0.05 -5.49
C LYS A 130 22.76 -0.84 -4.49
N PRO A 131 23.17 -0.86 -3.20
CA PRO A 131 22.41 -1.48 -2.13
C PRO A 131 20.99 -0.93 -2.03
N LYS A 132 20.04 -1.80 -1.71
CA LYS A 132 18.65 -1.45 -1.42
C LYS A 132 18.41 -1.47 0.08
N MET A 133 17.70 -0.46 0.58
CA MET A 133 17.28 -0.38 1.98
C MET A 133 16.12 -1.33 2.28
N LEU A 134 16.10 -1.94 3.46
CA LEU A 134 14.96 -2.66 4.01
C LEU A 134 14.21 -1.76 5.00
N ILE A 135 12.91 -1.52 4.76
CA ILE A 135 12.02 -0.81 5.68
C ILE A 135 11.07 -1.81 6.30
N LEU A 136 10.98 -1.84 7.63
CA LEU A 136 10.02 -2.72 8.34
C LEU A 136 8.88 -1.91 8.95
N ASP A 137 7.68 -2.47 8.89
CA ASP A 137 6.53 -1.94 9.62
C ASP A 137 6.63 -2.25 11.12
N VAL A 138 6.10 -1.35 11.95
CA VAL A 138 5.87 -1.54 13.38
C VAL A 138 4.42 -1.16 13.67
N VAL A 139 3.63 -2.15 14.08
CA VAL A 139 2.19 -2.01 14.35
C VAL A 139 1.93 -2.14 15.84
N TYR A 140 1.82 -1.00 16.52
CA TYR A 140 1.51 -0.95 17.95
C TYR A 140 0.20 -0.23 18.27
N GLY A 141 -0.56 0.24 17.27
CA GLY A 141 -1.79 1.03 17.50
C GLY A 141 -2.87 0.28 18.30
N HIS A 142 -2.92 -1.05 18.19
CA HIS A 142 -3.87 -1.91 18.91
C HIS A 142 -3.30 -3.30 19.18
N SER A 143 -4.01 -4.05 20.03
CA SER A 143 -3.91 -5.51 20.14
C SER A 143 -5.28 -6.10 19.90
N ASP A 144 -5.39 -7.17 19.10
CA ASP A 144 -6.64 -7.95 19.04
C ASP A 144 -7.01 -8.52 20.42
N ASN A 145 -8.29 -8.88 20.61
CA ASN A 145 -8.78 -9.46 21.85
C ASN A 145 -8.10 -10.78 22.23
N GLN A 146 -7.57 -11.56 21.28
CA GLN A 146 -6.73 -12.73 21.58
C GLN A 146 -5.47 -12.37 22.38
N GLY A 147 -5.04 -11.10 22.36
CA GLY A 147 -3.97 -10.61 23.20
C GLY A 147 -4.26 -10.73 24.69
N LEU A 148 -5.53 -10.72 25.11
CA LEU A 148 -5.94 -10.89 26.52
C LEU A 148 -5.54 -12.27 27.08
N ASP A 149 -5.38 -13.27 26.21
CA ASP A 149 -4.95 -14.62 26.59
C ASP A 149 -3.41 -14.75 26.58
N ALA A 150 -2.71 -13.82 25.94
CA ALA A 150 -1.26 -13.89 25.71
C ALA A 150 -0.44 -12.87 26.52
N LEU A 151 -1.08 -11.81 27.03
CA LEU A 151 -0.40 -10.69 27.70
C LEU A 151 -1.02 -10.37 29.06
N PRO A 152 -0.21 -9.96 30.05
CA PRO A 152 -0.71 -9.47 31.33
C PRO A 152 -1.64 -8.25 31.19
N PRO A 153 -2.62 -8.06 32.10
CA PRO A 153 -3.58 -6.95 32.04
C PRO A 153 -2.95 -5.55 31.97
N GLN A 154 -1.73 -5.39 32.49
CA GLN A 154 -1.02 -4.10 32.49
C GLN A 154 -0.68 -3.59 31.09
N TYR A 155 -0.71 -4.45 30.06
CA TYR A 155 -0.48 -4.04 28.67
C TYR A 155 -1.66 -3.26 28.08
N PHE A 156 -2.83 -3.25 28.73
CA PHE A 156 -4.06 -2.77 28.12
C PHE A 156 -4.62 -1.54 28.83
N ALA A 157 -4.97 -0.52 28.04
CA ALA A 157 -5.67 0.69 28.49
C ALA A 157 -7.20 0.58 28.34
N GLY A 158 -7.71 -0.56 27.86
CA GLY A 158 -9.13 -0.85 27.68
C GLY A 158 -9.50 -1.18 26.22
N PRO A 159 -10.78 -1.48 25.96
CA PRO A 159 -11.24 -1.90 24.64
C PRO A 159 -11.21 -0.76 23.60
N ASN A 160 -11.02 -1.13 22.33
CA ASN A 160 -11.11 -0.25 21.16
C ASN A 160 -11.83 -0.94 19.98
N MET A 161 -11.90 -0.28 18.82
CA MET A 161 -12.60 -0.82 17.64
C MET A 161 -11.92 -2.03 16.98
N TYR A 162 -10.63 -2.26 17.27
CA TYR A 162 -9.81 -3.34 16.74
C TYR A 162 -9.42 -4.38 17.81
N GLY A 163 -10.02 -4.33 19.00
CA GLY A 163 -9.66 -5.15 20.15
C GLY A 163 -9.39 -4.32 21.41
N GLN A 164 -8.12 -4.11 21.75
CA GLN A 164 -7.62 -3.43 22.95
C GLN A 164 -6.64 -2.32 22.58
N ASN A 165 -6.76 -1.18 23.27
CA ASN A 165 -5.71 -0.16 23.31
C ASN A 165 -4.54 -0.66 24.17
N LEU A 166 -3.32 -0.43 23.72
CA LEU A 166 -2.14 -0.67 24.54
C LEU A 166 -1.93 0.48 25.56
N ASP A 167 -1.44 0.16 26.75
CA ASP A 167 -1.10 1.16 27.78
C ASP A 167 0.33 1.68 27.60
N TYR A 168 0.50 2.61 26.67
CA TYR A 168 1.79 3.25 26.39
C TYR A 168 2.31 4.13 27.55
N ARG A 169 1.45 4.50 28.51
CA ARG A 169 1.81 5.35 29.65
C ARG A 169 2.40 4.53 30.80
N ASN A 170 2.14 3.23 30.83
CA ASN A 170 2.83 2.33 31.74
C ASN A 170 4.32 2.22 31.35
N PRO A 171 5.26 2.65 32.23
CA PRO A 171 6.67 2.71 31.88
C PRO A 171 7.28 1.33 31.59
N TYR A 172 6.75 0.26 32.19
CA TYR A 172 7.22 -1.10 31.93
C TYR A 172 6.78 -1.59 30.55
N VAL A 173 5.52 -1.34 30.19
CA VAL A 173 4.97 -1.71 28.87
C VAL A 173 5.71 -0.95 27.78
N ARG A 174 5.82 0.38 27.91
CA ARG A 174 6.54 1.23 26.96
C ARG A 174 7.98 0.75 26.73
N ALA A 175 8.71 0.45 27.81
CA ALA A 175 10.07 -0.05 27.71
C ALA A 175 10.16 -1.41 26.97
N ILE A 176 9.18 -2.29 27.19
CA ILE A 176 9.13 -3.59 26.50
C ILE A 176 8.79 -3.40 25.01
N LEU A 177 7.83 -2.54 24.66
CA LEU A 177 7.49 -2.24 23.26
C LEU A 177 8.69 -1.64 22.51
N LEU A 178 9.44 -0.71 23.13
CA LEU A 178 10.67 -0.16 22.57
C LEU A 178 11.76 -1.24 22.39
N GLU A 179 11.93 -2.13 23.37
CA GLU A 179 12.88 -3.23 23.27
C GLU A 179 12.50 -4.25 22.19
N MET A 180 11.21 -4.55 22.03
CA MET A 180 10.73 -5.43 20.95
C MET A 180 10.94 -4.80 19.57
N GLN A 181 10.67 -3.50 19.44
CA GLN A 181 10.98 -2.76 18.22
C GLN A 181 12.48 -2.81 17.93
N ARG A 182 13.34 -2.52 18.91
CA ARG A 182 14.81 -2.61 18.74
C ARG A 182 15.25 -3.98 18.24
N ARG A 183 14.71 -5.06 18.81
CA ARG A 183 15.01 -6.43 18.34
C ARG A 183 14.53 -6.68 16.92
N LYS A 184 13.34 -6.19 16.56
CA LYS A 184 12.79 -6.33 15.21
C LYS A 184 13.65 -5.61 14.18
N VAL A 185 14.00 -4.36 14.47
CA VAL A 185 14.80 -3.52 13.57
C VAL A 185 16.23 -4.07 13.43
N ASN A 186 16.75 -4.72 14.48
CA ASN A 186 18.04 -5.41 14.46
C ASN A 186 18.12 -6.66 13.53
N PHE A 187 17.04 -7.04 12.83
CA PHE A 187 17.13 -7.95 11.68
C PHE A 187 17.85 -7.32 10.46
N GLY A 188 18.27 -6.06 10.56
CA GLY A 188 19.02 -5.33 9.52
C GLY A 188 18.16 -4.33 8.75
N ALA A 189 17.11 -3.80 9.36
CA ALA A 189 16.29 -2.77 8.73
C ALA A 189 17.01 -1.42 8.75
N ASP A 190 17.00 -0.74 7.61
CA ASP A 190 17.54 0.61 7.42
C ASP A 190 16.49 1.69 7.73
N GLY A 191 15.21 1.32 7.70
CA GLY A 191 14.11 2.20 8.05
C GLY A 191 12.95 1.49 8.74
N VAL A 192 12.07 2.28 9.33
CA VAL A 192 10.88 1.85 10.05
C VAL A 192 9.69 2.68 9.59
N ARG A 193 8.58 2.03 9.21
CA ARG A 193 7.28 2.69 9.18
C ARG A 193 6.53 2.34 10.46
N VAL A 194 6.05 3.37 11.17
CA VAL A 194 5.09 3.20 12.25
C VAL A 194 3.70 3.27 11.67
N ASP A 195 2.99 2.14 11.72
CA ASP A 195 1.61 2.01 11.26
C ASP A 195 0.65 2.71 12.24
N GLY A 196 -0.39 3.35 11.70
CA GLY A 196 -1.44 3.97 12.50
C GLY A 196 -0.91 4.88 13.61
N ALA A 197 0.10 5.72 13.35
CA ALA A 197 0.74 6.57 14.36
C ALA A 197 -0.25 7.53 15.04
N GLN A 198 -1.37 7.85 14.37
CA GLN A 198 -2.46 8.59 15.00
C GLN A 198 -3.10 7.84 16.19
N ASP A 199 -3.04 6.51 16.25
CA ASP A 199 -3.75 5.67 17.22
C ASP A 199 -3.01 5.52 18.56
N PHE A 200 -1.81 6.07 18.67
CA PHE A 200 -1.03 6.15 19.90
C PHE A 200 -1.62 7.24 20.81
N LYS A 201 -2.79 6.94 21.37
CA LYS A 201 -3.59 7.88 22.17
C LYS A 201 -3.74 7.39 23.60
N TRP A 202 -3.97 8.33 24.51
CA TRP A 202 -4.32 8.07 25.91
C TRP A 202 -5.36 9.07 26.39
N TRP A 203 -6.16 8.67 27.37
CA TRP A 203 -7.20 9.52 27.95
C TRP A 203 -6.64 10.37 29.09
N ASP A 204 -6.68 11.69 28.94
CA ASP A 204 -6.36 12.63 30.00
C ASP A 204 -7.56 12.84 30.91
N GLN A 205 -7.47 12.27 32.12
CA GLN A 205 -8.53 12.37 33.12
C GLN A 205 -8.71 13.80 33.66
N ALA A 206 -7.67 14.64 33.68
CA ALA A 206 -7.78 15.98 34.23
C ALA A 206 -8.58 16.89 33.29
N ASP A 207 -8.26 16.81 32.00
CA ASP A 207 -8.85 17.66 30.96
C ASP A 207 -10.04 16.99 30.23
N GLN A 208 -10.28 15.70 30.48
CA GLN A 208 -11.34 14.89 29.84
C GLN A 208 -11.23 14.89 28.31
N VAL A 209 -10.01 14.67 27.80
CA VAL A 209 -9.71 14.65 26.37
C VAL A 209 -8.81 13.48 26.01
N MET A 210 -8.95 12.94 24.79
CA MET A 210 -7.95 12.05 24.22
C MET A 210 -6.75 12.87 23.75
N ARG A 211 -5.54 12.45 24.13
CA ARG A 211 -4.27 13.05 23.71
C ARG A 211 -3.44 12.04 22.92
N HIS A 212 -2.65 12.54 21.97
CA HIS A 212 -1.63 11.73 21.29
C HIS A 212 -0.37 11.64 22.17
N ASP A 213 0.33 10.51 22.10
CA ASP A 213 1.58 10.27 22.82
C ASP A 213 2.80 10.55 21.95
N ASP A 214 2.95 11.81 21.51
CA ASP A 214 4.05 12.21 20.61
C ASP A 214 5.44 12.09 21.28
N GLU A 215 5.50 12.08 22.62
CA GLU A 215 6.70 11.72 23.38
C GLU A 215 7.11 10.26 23.09
N TYR A 216 6.16 9.33 23.05
CA TYR A 216 6.45 7.96 22.71
C TYR A 216 6.89 7.81 21.25
N LEU A 217 6.24 8.51 20.31
CA LEU A 217 6.67 8.53 18.90
C LEU A 217 8.10 9.05 18.75
N ASN A 218 8.48 10.10 19.49
CA ASN A 218 9.87 10.59 19.57
C ASN A 218 10.83 9.53 20.14
N GLN A 219 10.42 8.77 21.15
CA GLN A 219 11.25 7.68 21.69
C GLN A 219 11.44 6.56 20.67
N MET A 220 10.43 6.23 19.87
CA MET A 220 10.52 5.22 18.82
C MET A 220 11.57 5.60 17.77
N SER A 221 11.56 6.85 17.29
CA SER A 221 12.49 7.34 16.26
C SER A 221 13.91 7.60 16.79
N ALA A 222 14.07 7.92 18.07
CA ALA A 222 15.37 8.20 18.68
C ALA A 222 16.24 6.95 18.94
N MET A 223 15.66 5.74 18.85
CA MET A 223 16.38 4.50 19.18
C MET A 223 17.52 4.21 18.21
N THR A 224 18.70 3.97 18.79
CA THR A 224 19.87 3.49 18.07
C THR A 224 19.82 1.96 17.94
N GLN A 225 20.18 1.46 16.76
CA GLN A 225 20.26 0.04 16.43
C GLN A 225 21.71 -0.42 16.40
N GLU A 226 21.92 -1.71 16.61
CA GLU A 226 23.23 -2.34 16.51
C GLU A 226 23.10 -3.67 15.77
N VAL A 227 23.60 -3.71 14.53
CA VAL A 227 23.53 -4.88 13.65
C VAL A 227 24.91 -5.17 13.10
N ALA A 228 25.37 -6.42 13.24
CA ALA A 228 26.66 -6.87 12.75
C ALA A 228 27.85 -5.94 13.12
N GLY A 229 27.83 -5.36 14.33
CA GLY A 229 28.85 -4.43 14.83
C GLY A 229 28.75 -3.01 14.28
N THR A 230 27.67 -2.67 13.57
CA THR A 230 27.38 -1.32 13.07
C THR A 230 26.30 -0.66 13.91
N THR A 231 26.58 0.53 14.43
CA THR A 231 25.65 1.34 15.20
C THR A 231 25.07 2.44 14.33
N TYR A 232 23.74 2.54 14.24
CA TYR A 232 23.06 3.53 13.39
C TYR A 232 21.67 3.89 13.93
N ARG A 233 21.10 5.00 13.42
CA ARG A 233 19.68 5.33 13.60
C ARG A 233 18.96 5.02 12.28
N PRO A 234 17.89 4.21 12.29
CA PRO A 234 17.14 3.93 11.07
C PRO A 234 16.36 5.17 10.65
N TRP A 235 16.00 5.22 9.38
CA TRP A 235 15.10 6.25 8.85
C TRP A 235 13.65 5.97 9.29
N PHE A 236 12.89 6.97 9.73
CA PHE A 236 11.52 6.78 10.23
C PHE A 236 10.47 7.43 9.35
N VAL A 237 9.37 6.70 9.17
CA VAL A 237 8.15 7.15 8.49
C VAL A 237 6.97 6.90 9.44
N PHE A 238 6.16 7.91 9.70
CA PHE A 238 4.92 7.76 10.45
C PHE A 238 3.73 7.78 9.49
N GLU A 239 2.89 6.76 9.55
CA GLU A 239 1.55 6.87 8.99
C GLU A 239 0.68 7.64 9.97
N ASP A 240 0.47 8.93 9.71
CA ASP A 240 -0.42 9.76 10.53
C ASP A 240 -1.24 10.69 9.64
N GLY A 241 -2.55 10.73 9.88
CA GLY A 241 -3.49 11.62 9.21
C GLY A 241 -4.38 12.38 10.19
N ARG A 242 -3.92 12.60 11.43
CA ARG A 242 -4.72 13.25 12.47
C ARG A 242 -5.29 14.60 11.97
N PRO A 243 -6.55 14.94 12.30
CA PRO A 243 -7.38 14.34 13.33
C PRO A 243 -8.26 13.15 12.88
N TRP A 244 -7.89 12.42 11.82
CA TRP A 244 -8.56 11.17 11.45
C TRP A 244 -8.91 10.29 12.68
N PRO A 245 -10.15 9.76 12.79
CA PRO A 245 -11.22 9.75 11.78
C PRO A 245 -12.31 10.81 11.97
N GLU A 246 -12.01 12.00 12.53
CA GLU A 246 -12.99 13.10 12.60
C GLU A 246 -13.61 13.40 11.23
N GLU A 247 -14.89 13.77 11.16
CA GLU A 247 -15.64 13.87 9.89
C GLU A 247 -15.00 14.82 8.86
N ASP A 248 -14.37 15.91 9.32
CA ASP A 248 -13.74 16.94 8.49
C ASP A 248 -12.22 16.77 8.32
N TRP A 249 -11.66 15.63 8.74
CA TRP A 249 -10.21 15.36 8.68
C TRP A 249 -9.58 15.62 7.30
N GLU A 250 -10.32 15.38 6.20
CA GLU A 250 -9.84 15.65 4.84
C GLU A 250 -9.55 17.13 4.58
N LEU A 251 -10.12 18.02 5.39
CA LEU A 251 -9.91 19.46 5.37
C LEU A 251 -8.97 19.92 6.50
N SER A 252 -9.10 19.33 7.70
CA SER A 252 -8.39 19.78 8.89
C SER A 252 -6.99 19.16 9.07
N SER A 253 -6.72 17.98 8.50
CA SER A 253 -5.41 17.35 8.58
C SER A 253 -4.35 18.15 7.82
N THR A 254 -3.25 18.43 8.51
CA THR A 254 -2.06 19.06 7.92
C THR A 254 -1.08 18.01 7.37
N TYR A 255 -1.22 16.74 7.77
CA TYR A 255 -0.25 15.65 7.52
C TYR A 255 1.18 15.98 8.00
N ARG A 256 1.32 16.89 8.98
CA ARG A 256 2.62 17.34 9.49
C ARG A 256 2.76 17.21 11.00
N ALA A 257 1.68 16.86 11.70
CA ALA A 257 1.62 16.90 13.15
C ALA A 257 2.72 16.07 13.83
N VAL A 258 3.08 14.91 13.27
CA VAL A 258 4.18 14.13 13.86
C VAL A 258 5.51 14.81 13.53
N ILE A 259 5.81 15.06 12.26
CA ILE A 259 7.12 15.59 11.83
C ILE A 259 7.44 17.00 12.37
N GLU A 260 6.45 17.83 12.71
CA GLU A 260 6.67 19.14 13.32
C GLU A 260 7.18 19.04 14.77
N ASP A 261 6.83 17.97 15.47
CA ASP A 261 7.17 17.74 16.88
C ASP A 261 8.34 16.75 17.05
N GLN A 262 8.94 16.27 15.95
CA GLN A 262 10.11 15.38 15.99
C GLN A 262 11.40 16.16 16.23
N SER A 263 12.31 15.55 16.99
CA SER A 263 13.65 16.08 17.22
C SER A 263 14.67 15.79 16.09
N ASP A 264 14.32 14.94 15.13
CA ASP A 264 15.16 14.56 14.00
C ASP A 264 14.52 15.02 12.68
N ASP A 265 15.22 15.90 11.97
CA ASP A 265 14.76 16.52 10.72
C ASP A 265 14.66 15.52 9.54
N ASP A 266 15.22 14.30 9.67
CA ASP A 266 15.10 13.24 8.64
C ASP A 266 13.96 12.25 8.94
N VAL A 267 12.98 12.63 9.77
CA VAL A 267 11.72 11.87 9.97
C VAL A 267 10.66 12.29 8.95
N PHE A 268 9.89 11.31 8.49
CA PHE A 268 8.90 11.47 7.44
C PHE A 268 7.51 11.07 7.91
N GLN A 269 6.49 11.55 7.21
CA GLN A 269 5.08 11.19 7.42
C GLN A 269 4.40 10.87 6.09
N TRP A 270 3.32 10.08 6.10
CA TRP A 270 2.50 9.90 4.90
C TRP A 270 1.87 11.22 4.45
N GLY A 271 2.07 11.59 3.17
CA GLY A 271 1.51 12.80 2.59
C GLY A 271 0.03 12.67 2.21
N PRO A 272 -0.64 13.76 1.81
CA PRO A 272 -2.08 13.83 1.61
C PRO A 272 -2.61 12.95 0.47
N LEU A 273 -1.78 12.62 -0.53
CA LEU A 273 -2.15 11.71 -1.63
C LEU A 273 -1.85 10.23 -1.31
N THR A 274 -1.03 9.98 -0.30
CA THR A 274 -0.62 8.64 0.14
C THR A 274 -1.50 8.16 1.29
N PHE A 275 -1.88 9.04 2.21
CA PHE A 275 -2.79 8.68 3.29
C PHE A 275 -4.17 8.28 2.75
N ALA A 276 -4.88 7.48 3.55
CA ALA A 276 -6.12 6.79 3.22
C ALA A 276 -7.10 7.64 2.37
N HIS A 277 -7.86 6.97 1.49
CA HIS A 277 -8.98 7.52 0.70
C HIS A 277 -8.73 8.18 -0.64
N ASN A 278 -7.51 8.14 -1.17
CA ASN A 278 -7.27 8.67 -2.51
C ASN A 278 -7.75 7.70 -3.61
N THR A 279 -8.68 8.16 -4.45
CA THR A 279 -9.34 7.39 -5.51
C THR A 279 -9.18 8.09 -6.87
N PRO A 280 -8.00 7.97 -7.51
CA PRO A 280 -7.65 8.76 -8.71
C PRO A 280 -8.48 8.44 -9.96
N PHE A 281 -9.31 7.41 -9.92
CA PHE A 281 -10.26 7.05 -10.98
C PHE A 281 -11.59 7.82 -10.92
N LEU A 282 -11.85 8.62 -9.87
CA LEU A 282 -13.03 9.47 -9.84
C LEU A 282 -12.86 10.68 -10.75
N TYR A 283 -13.93 11.03 -11.48
CA TYR A 283 -13.92 12.18 -12.35
C TYR A 283 -13.78 13.46 -11.54
N THR A 284 -13.00 14.43 -12.01
CA THR A 284 -12.56 15.68 -11.34
C THR A 284 -11.64 15.51 -10.13
N PHE A 285 -11.17 14.29 -9.83
CA PHE A 285 -10.29 14.02 -8.68
C PHE A 285 -9.09 14.97 -8.65
N TRP A 286 -8.34 15.08 -9.75
CA TRP A 286 -7.11 15.86 -9.81
C TRP A 286 -7.33 17.35 -9.61
N LEU A 287 -8.40 17.91 -10.17
CA LEU A 287 -8.73 19.32 -9.97
C LEU A 287 -9.24 19.56 -8.54
N SER A 288 -10.04 18.64 -7.99
CA SER A 288 -10.54 18.72 -6.60
C SER A 288 -9.41 18.65 -5.56
N LYS A 289 -8.32 17.93 -5.86
CA LYS A 289 -7.13 17.83 -5.03
C LYS A 289 -6.07 18.88 -5.34
N TYR A 290 -6.32 19.84 -6.24
CA TYR A 290 -5.31 20.83 -6.63
C TYR A 290 -4.74 21.62 -5.45
N TRP A 291 -5.57 21.97 -4.46
CA TRP A 291 -5.12 22.65 -3.25
C TRP A 291 -4.23 21.75 -2.36
N ARG A 292 -4.52 20.45 -2.23
CA ARG A 292 -3.63 19.47 -1.58
C ARG A 292 -2.33 19.29 -2.35
N ILE A 293 -2.38 19.32 -3.68
CA ILE A 293 -1.17 19.32 -4.51
C ILE A 293 -0.33 20.55 -4.18
N ARG A 294 -0.92 21.75 -4.11
CA ARG A 294 -0.20 22.98 -3.72
C ARG A 294 0.48 22.84 -2.35
N GLU A 295 -0.13 22.16 -1.38
CA GLU A 295 0.51 21.86 -0.10
C GLU A 295 1.68 20.88 -0.24
N ILE A 296 1.56 19.83 -1.07
CA ILE A 296 2.68 18.93 -1.42
C ILE A 296 3.85 19.73 -1.99
N LEU A 297 3.59 20.67 -2.89
CA LEU A 297 4.64 21.51 -3.46
C LEU A 297 5.32 22.36 -2.39
N ALA A 298 4.57 22.93 -1.46
CA ALA A 298 5.08 23.85 -0.44
C ALA A 298 5.78 23.16 0.74
N HIS A 299 5.34 21.95 1.11
CA HIS A 299 5.69 21.32 2.39
C HIS A 299 6.07 19.83 2.30
N GLY A 300 6.05 19.21 1.13
CA GLY A 300 6.20 17.77 0.95
C GLY A 300 7.60 17.17 1.11
N ALA A 301 8.64 17.95 1.41
CA ALA A 301 10.03 17.45 1.49
C ALA A 301 10.23 16.29 2.49
N ASN A 302 9.42 16.25 3.55
CA ASN A 302 9.39 15.21 4.58
C ASN A 302 8.15 14.29 4.47
N TRP A 303 7.54 14.21 3.29
CA TRP A 303 6.41 13.31 3.05
C TRP A 303 6.78 12.09 2.22
N ILE A 304 6.08 10.99 2.48
CA ILE A 304 5.90 9.95 1.48
C ILE A 304 4.86 10.45 0.48
N SER A 305 5.22 10.38 -0.80
CA SER A 305 4.44 10.88 -1.91
C SER A 305 4.00 9.72 -2.81
N GLY A 306 2.93 9.93 -3.58
CA GLY A 306 2.35 8.93 -4.48
C GLY A 306 0.93 8.54 -4.07
N THR A 307 0.22 7.88 -4.97
CA THR A 307 -1.21 7.54 -4.81
C THR A 307 -1.47 6.05 -4.66
N ALA A 308 -0.45 5.19 -4.79
CA ALA A 308 -0.61 3.75 -4.79
C ALA A 308 0.13 3.11 -3.61
N ASN A 309 -0.64 2.69 -2.60
CA ASN A 309 -0.20 1.86 -1.49
C ASN A 309 -1.26 0.79 -1.20
N HIS A 310 -1.00 -0.07 -0.22
CA HIS A 310 -1.93 -1.14 0.15
C HIS A 310 -3.31 -0.63 0.61
N ASP A 311 -3.44 0.58 1.17
CA ASP A 311 -4.71 1.14 1.61
C ASP A 311 -5.46 1.89 0.50
N THR A 312 -4.78 2.69 -0.31
CA THR A 312 -5.41 3.46 -1.38
C THR A 312 -5.91 2.54 -2.50
N LEU A 313 -5.16 1.50 -2.86
CA LEU A 313 -5.60 0.51 -3.84
C LEU A 313 -6.82 -0.26 -3.31
N ARG A 314 -6.79 -0.71 -2.04
CA ARG A 314 -7.93 -1.35 -1.38
C ARG A 314 -9.14 -0.44 -1.34
N ARG A 315 -8.96 0.83 -0.97
CA ARG A 315 -10.08 1.78 -0.95
C ARG A 315 -10.71 1.87 -2.33
N GLY A 316 -9.91 1.87 -3.39
CA GLY A 316 -10.41 1.90 -4.76
C GLY A 316 -11.42 0.79 -5.06
N THR A 317 -11.24 -0.39 -4.48
CA THR A 317 -12.07 -1.57 -4.74
C THR A 317 -13.33 -1.61 -3.87
N GLN A 318 -13.40 -0.75 -2.86
CA GLN A 318 -14.59 -0.54 -2.01
C GLN A 318 -15.52 0.56 -2.54
N VAL A 319 -15.07 1.37 -3.50
CA VAL A 319 -15.89 2.47 -4.04
C VAL A 319 -17.05 1.93 -4.88
N ASN A 320 -18.23 2.51 -4.73
CA ASN A 320 -19.37 2.16 -5.58
C ASN A 320 -19.08 2.51 -7.06
N PRO A 321 -19.09 1.55 -8.00
CA PRO A 321 -18.82 1.83 -9.42
C PRO A 321 -19.84 2.74 -10.11
N LYS A 322 -20.96 3.07 -9.44
CA LYS A 322 -21.99 4.00 -9.93
C LYS A 322 -21.68 5.47 -9.65
N LEU A 323 -20.60 5.77 -8.92
CA LEU A 323 -20.12 7.15 -8.78
C LEU A 323 -19.66 7.69 -10.14
N ASN A 324 -19.29 8.98 -10.17
CA ASN A 324 -18.79 9.61 -11.38
C ASN A 324 -17.37 9.12 -11.69
N ILE A 325 -17.24 7.96 -12.33
CA ILE A 325 -15.96 7.32 -12.69
C ILE A 325 -15.39 7.97 -13.95
N ASN A 326 -14.08 8.21 -14.00
CA ASN A 326 -13.39 8.61 -15.22
C ASN A 326 -13.27 7.42 -16.18
N THR A 327 -14.30 7.23 -17.02
CA THR A 327 -14.34 6.16 -18.03
C THR A 327 -13.37 6.37 -19.20
N ARG A 328 -12.54 7.43 -19.19
CA ARG A 328 -11.47 7.63 -20.19
C ARG A 328 -10.21 6.85 -19.85
N LEU A 329 -10.12 6.32 -18.64
CA LEU A 329 -9.00 5.49 -18.20
C LEU A 329 -9.04 4.11 -18.86
N GLY A 330 -10.20 3.52 -19.11
CA GLY A 330 -10.30 2.21 -19.75
C GLY A 330 -11.74 1.85 -20.10
N ASP A 331 -11.89 0.76 -20.85
CA ASP A 331 -13.20 0.27 -21.31
C ASP A 331 -13.86 -0.63 -20.24
N THR A 332 -13.06 -1.21 -19.35
CA THR A 332 -13.53 -2.05 -18.23
C THR A 332 -13.19 -1.44 -16.86
N GLN A 333 -13.92 -1.86 -15.82
CA GLN A 333 -13.63 -1.44 -14.44
C GLN A 333 -12.21 -1.83 -13.99
N MET A 334 -11.73 -3.00 -14.42
CA MET A 334 -10.36 -3.45 -14.16
C MET A 334 -9.34 -2.52 -14.81
N GLU A 335 -9.49 -2.22 -16.11
CA GLU A 335 -8.59 -1.31 -16.82
C GLU A 335 -8.59 0.11 -16.23
N ILE A 336 -9.77 0.60 -15.82
CA ILE A 336 -9.90 1.90 -15.15
C ILE A 336 -9.10 1.90 -13.84
N LEU A 337 -9.27 0.87 -13.01
CA LEU A 337 -8.58 0.76 -11.72
C LEU A 337 -7.06 0.63 -11.92
N ASP A 338 -6.64 -0.30 -12.78
CA ASP A 338 -5.22 -0.53 -13.10
C ASP A 338 -4.56 0.75 -13.60
N LYS A 339 -5.16 1.43 -14.58
CA LYS A 339 -4.59 2.65 -15.14
C LYS A 339 -4.68 3.86 -14.20
N ALA A 340 -5.56 3.85 -13.20
CA ALA A 340 -5.61 4.91 -12.20
C ALA A 340 -4.45 4.84 -11.21
N TYR A 341 -4.00 3.62 -10.87
CA TYR A 341 -2.91 3.40 -9.91
C TYR A 341 -1.55 3.07 -10.57
N ASP A 342 -1.51 2.72 -11.87
CA ASP A 342 -0.32 2.61 -12.72
C ASP A 342 -0.40 3.59 -13.91
N ASN A 343 -0.46 4.90 -13.60
CA ASN A 343 -0.65 5.95 -14.60
C ASN A 343 0.64 6.71 -14.94
N PRO A 344 1.10 6.75 -16.21
CA PRO A 344 2.32 7.47 -16.59
C PRO A 344 2.33 8.97 -16.26
N ALA A 345 1.21 9.67 -16.40
CA ALA A 345 1.12 11.09 -16.10
C ALA A 345 1.21 11.36 -14.58
N VAL A 346 0.57 10.51 -13.77
CA VAL A 346 0.65 10.57 -12.30
C VAL A 346 2.06 10.24 -11.82
N SER A 347 2.70 9.23 -12.40
CA SER A 347 4.08 8.88 -12.07
C SER A 347 5.05 9.98 -12.47
N ILE A 348 4.85 10.68 -13.59
CA ILE A 348 5.63 11.88 -13.93
C ILE A 348 5.52 12.94 -12.84
N LEU A 349 4.31 13.26 -12.37
CA LEU A 349 4.15 14.22 -11.27
C LEU A 349 4.88 13.73 -10.02
N THR A 350 4.69 12.48 -9.65
CA THR A 350 5.23 11.93 -8.40
C THR A 350 6.76 11.89 -8.41
N TYR A 351 7.38 11.45 -9.51
CA TYR A 351 8.82 11.25 -9.59
C TYR A 351 9.60 12.46 -10.08
N ALA A 352 9.06 13.22 -11.05
CA ALA A 352 9.75 14.33 -11.69
C ALA A 352 9.33 15.72 -11.17
N VAL A 353 8.25 15.82 -10.38
CA VAL A 353 7.72 17.12 -9.92
C VAL A 353 7.57 17.20 -8.41
N PHE A 354 6.95 16.23 -7.74
CA PHE A 354 6.59 16.35 -6.34
C PHE A 354 7.82 16.27 -5.41
N PRO A 355 7.85 17.11 -4.35
CA PRO A 355 8.71 16.92 -3.19
C PRO A 355 8.46 15.58 -2.48
N GLY A 356 9.37 15.19 -1.60
CA GLY A 356 9.25 14.00 -0.74
C GLY A 356 9.80 12.71 -1.34
N VAL A 357 9.36 11.56 -0.84
CA VAL A 357 9.83 10.24 -1.27
C VAL A 357 8.67 9.48 -1.92
N PRO A 358 8.71 9.28 -3.25
CA PRO A 358 7.76 8.42 -3.95
C PRO A 358 7.70 7.00 -3.39
N MET A 359 6.48 6.47 -3.25
CA MET A 359 6.24 5.06 -2.95
C MET A 359 5.27 4.47 -3.97
N ASP A 360 5.65 3.31 -4.49
CA ASP A 360 4.79 2.48 -5.34
C ASP A 360 4.41 1.20 -4.60
N PHE A 361 3.25 0.66 -4.94
CA PHE A 361 2.83 -0.66 -4.47
C PHE A 361 3.01 -1.72 -5.56
N LEU A 362 3.61 -2.85 -5.21
CA LEU A 362 3.91 -3.91 -6.16
C LEU A 362 2.65 -4.41 -6.88
N ASN A 363 1.53 -4.63 -6.17
CA ASN A 363 0.30 -5.09 -6.82
C ASN A 363 -0.26 -4.05 -7.79
N ALA A 364 -0.17 -2.75 -7.47
CA ALA A 364 -0.59 -1.69 -8.39
C ALA A 364 0.25 -1.68 -9.67
N THR A 365 1.59 -1.67 -9.54
CA THR A 365 2.52 -1.62 -10.69
C THR A 365 2.53 -2.91 -11.49
N ALA A 366 2.24 -4.05 -10.86
CA ALA A 366 2.05 -5.34 -11.53
C ALA A 366 0.66 -5.47 -12.17
N ARG A 367 -0.26 -4.52 -11.94
CA ARG A 367 -1.68 -4.61 -12.32
C ARG A 367 -2.31 -5.92 -11.82
N ALA A 368 -1.93 -6.27 -10.60
CA ALA A 368 -2.47 -7.41 -9.88
C ALA A 368 -3.55 -6.90 -8.92
N ASN A 369 -4.53 -7.76 -8.69
CA ASN A 369 -5.65 -7.45 -7.81
C ASN A 369 -5.18 -7.22 -6.37
N TRP A 370 -6.00 -6.50 -5.62
CA TRP A 370 -5.77 -6.23 -4.20
C TRP A 370 -7.10 -5.94 -3.49
N GLY A 371 -7.19 -6.24 -2.21
CA GLY A 371 -8.41 -6.02 -1.42
C GLY A 371 -8.21 -6.61 -0.03
N PHE A 372 -9.10 -6.31 0.91
CA PHE A 372 -8.92 -6.75 2.29
C PHE A 372 -8.93 -8.28 2.38
N VAL A 373 -7.93 -8.84 3.06
CA VAL A 373 -7.79 -10.27 3.26
C VAL A 373 -7.57 -10.58 4.72
N ARG A 374 -8.52 -11.29 5.32
CA ARG A 374 -8.39 -11.87 6.67
C ARG A 374 -9.31 -13.08 6.82
N ASN A 375 -8.74 -14.28 6.94
CA ASN A 375 -9.50 -15.53 7.02
C ASN A 375 -9.75 -16.04 8.45
N GLN A 376 -9.33 -15.25 9.46
CA GLN A 376 -9.32 -15.63 10.88
C GLN A 376 -10.64 -15.34 11.60
N ASP A 377 -11.46 -14.44 11.04
CA ASP A 377 -12.70 -13.94 11.64
C ASP A 377 -13.79 -15.03 11.68
N ASP A 378 -14.26 -15.38 12.87
CA ASP A 378 -15.41 -16.26 13.06
C ASP A 378 -16.68 -15.42 13.33
N ARG A 379 -16.57 -14.43 14.22
CA ARG A 379 -17.69 -13.61 14.66
C ARG A 379 -18.14 -12.67 13.56
N TYR A 380 -17.22 -11.96 12.91
CA TYR A 380 -17.52 -10.90 11.95
C TYR A 380 -17.21 -11.25 10.50
N GLY A 381 -16.72 -12.46 10.20
CA GLY A 381 -16.26 -12.82 8.86
C GLY A 381 -17.31 -12.64 7.75
N VAL A 382 -18.58 -12.95 8.02
CA VAL A 382 -19.68 -12.75 7.05
C VAL A 382 -19.93 -11.25 6.78
N LYS A 383 -19.83 -10.41 7.82
CA LYS A 383 -19.95 -8.94 7.68
C LYS A 383 -18.80 -8.38 6.84
N VAL A 384 -17.58 -8.79 7.14
CA VAL A 384 -16.38 -8.33 6.41
C VAL A 384 -16.49 -8.69 4.93
N VAL A 385 -16.93 -9.92 4.59
CA VAL A 385 -17.16 -10.28 3.18
C VAL A 385 -18.25 -9.46 2.53
N ALA A 386 -19.31 -9.10 3.27
CA ALA A 386 -20.35 -8.22 2.76
C ALA A 386 -19.81 -6.81 2.42
N GLU A 387 -18.93 -6.26 3.26
CA GLU A 387 -18.26 -4.98 3.03
C GLU A 387 -17.30 -5.03 1.84
N GLU A 388 -16.61 -6.16 1.65
CA GLU A 388 -15.65 -6.36 0.54
C GLU A 388 -16.30 -6.87 -0.76
N ALA A 389 -17.61 -7.15 -0.76
CA ALA A 389 -18.34 -7.70 -1.91
C ALA A 389 -18.24 -6.83 -3.18
N ILE A 390 -18.04 -5.52 -3.02
CA ILE A 390 -17.86 -4.57 -4.14
C ILE A 390 -16.59 -4.89 -4.93
N SER A 391 -15.56 -5.49 -4.31
CA SER A 391 -14.32 -5.89 -4.97
C SER A 391 -14.57 -6.86 -6.14
N LEU A 392 -15.61 -7.71 -6.08
CA LEU A 392 -16.01 -8.58 -7.19
C LEU A 392 -16.40 -7.78 -8.45
N LYS A 393 -17.00 -6.61 -8.28
CA LYS A 393 -17.44 -5.76 -9.41
C LYS A 393 -16.21 -5.17 -10.12
N TRP A 394 -15.29 -4.61 -9.34
CA TRP A 394 -14.10 -3.95 -9.88
C TRP A 394 -13.09 -4.90 -10.51
N GLN A 395 -12.82 -6.04 -9.88
CA GLN A 395 -11.56 -6.77 -10.09
C GLN A 395 -11.71 -8.14 -10.72
N VAL A 396 -12.95 -8.66 -10.82
CA VAL A 396 -13.18 -10.02 -11.29
C VAL A 396 -14.18 -9.98 -12.44
N ASP A 397 -13.71 -10.24 -13.66
CA ASP A 397 -14.58 -10.43 -14.82
C ASP A 397 -15.02 -11.90 -14.99
N GLU A 398 -15.90 -12.15 -15.96
CA GLU A 398 -16.44 -13.50 -16.22
C GLU A 398 -15.35 -14.48 -16.65
N TYR A 399 -14.41 -14.02 -17.49
CA TYR A 399 -13.33 -14.86 -18.00
C TYR A 399 -12.37 -15.29 -16.87
N ARG A 400 -11.90 -14.34 -16.06
CA ARG A 400 -11.02 -14.58 -14.91
C ARG A 400 -11.68 -15.49 -13.88
N TYR A 401 -12.98 -15.31 -13.60
CA TYR A 401 -13.69 -16.25 -12.73
C TYR A 401 -13.80 -17.63 -13.36
N SER A 402 -14.00 -17.75 -14.68
CA SER A 402 -14.16 -19.03 -15.36
C SER A 402 -12.89 -19.90 -15.35
N MET A 403 -11.70 -19.30 -15.22
CA MET A 403 -10.44 -20.04 -15.21
C MET A 403 -10.41 -21.09 -14.08
N PRO A 404 -10.13 -22.38 -14.36
CA PRO A 404 -10.22 -23.45 -13.36
C PRO A 404 -9.37 -23.23 -12.11
N GLY A 405 -8.22 -22.55 -12.24
CA GLY A 405 -7.31 -22.24 -11.13
C GLY A 405 -7.75 -21.10 -10.22
N ASN A 406 -8.77 -20.32 -10.60
CA ASN A 406 -9.25 -19.19 -9.79
C ASN A 406 -10.49 -19.59 -9.00
N PHE A 407 -10.66 -19.02 -7.80
CA PHE A 407 -11.86 -19.18 -6.96
C PHE A 407 -12.26 -20.64 -6.72
N ILE A 408 -11.27 -21.51 -6.51
CA ILE A 408 -11.45 -22.97 -6.43
C ILE A 408 -12.38 -23.33 -5.26
N ARG A 409 -12.24 -22.65 -4.11
CA ARG A 409 -13.01 -22.94 -2.90
C ARG A 409 -14.47 -22.51 -3.07
N LEU A 410 -14.72 -21.32 -3.60
CA LEU A 410 -16.08 -20.85 -3.90
C LEU A 410 -16.78 -21.71 -4.95
N LYS A 411 -16.07 -22.15 -5.99
CA LYS A 411 -16.60 -23.09 -6.98
C LYS A 411 -16.97 -24.43 -6.36
N ALA A 412 -16.15 -24.95 -5.46
CA ALA A 412 -16.44 -26.17 -4.72
C ALA A 412 -17.69 -26.04 -3.81
N LEU A 413 -17.97 -24.82 -3.32
CA LEU A 413 -19.19 -24.51 -2.57
C LEU A 413 -20.44 -24.32 -3.45
N GLY A 414 -20.31 -24.36 -4.77
CA GLY A 414 -21.42 -24.32 -5.72
C GLY A 414 -21.59 -22.99 -6.49
N PHE A 415 -20.66 -22.04 -6.34
CA PHE A 415 -20.64 -20.83 -7.16
C PHE A 415 -19.90 -21.09 -8.48
N GLY A 416 -20.57 -21.77 -9.42
CA GLY A 416 -19.96 -22.23 -10.67
C GLY A 416 -19.57 -21.10 -11.62
N THR A 417 -20.33 -20.00 -11.62
CA THR A 417 -20.11 -18.85 -12.49
C THR A 417 -19.94 -17.55 -11.68
N ARG A 418 -19.44 -16.51 -12.35
CA ARG A 418 -19.33 -15.18 -11.74
C ARG A 418 -20.70 -14.59 -11.41
N GLU A 419 -21.71 -14.87 -12.25
CA GLU A 419 -23.09 -14.40 -12.05
C GLU A 419 -23.70 -15.01 -10.78
N ASP A 420 -23.47 -16.30 -10.54
CA ASP A 420 -23.89 -17.01 -9.33
C ASP A 420 -23.40 -16.29 -8.06
N LEU A 421 -22.11 -15.99 -8.01
CA LEU A 421 -21.48 -15.31 -6.88
C LEU A 421 -21.96 -13.85 -6.75
N ALA A 422 -22.06 -13.14 -7.88
CA ALA A 422 -22.51 -11.75 -7.90
C ALA A 422 -23.93 -11.60 -7.36
N ARG A 423 -24.82 -12.55 -7.68
CA ARG A 423 -26.18 -12.56 -7.17
C ARG A 423 -26.21 -12.76 -5.65
N PHE A 424 -25.41 -13.67 -5.11
CA PHE A 424 -25.26 -13.82 -3.65
C PHE A 424 -24.77 -12.53 -2.98
N PHE A 425 -23.76 -11.88 -3.56
CA PHE A 425 -23.21 -10.59 -3.10
C PHE A 425 -24.10 -9.37 -3.34
N GLU A 426 -25.18 -9.49 -4.12
CA GLU A 426 -26.20 -8.45 -4.20
C GLU A 426 -27.09 -8.45 -2.95
N PHE A 427 -27.45 -9.64 -2.44
CA PHE A 427 -28.30 -9.77 -1.26
C PHE A 427 -27.51 -9.62 0.04
N LEU A 428 -26.31 -10.20 0.14
CA LEU A 428 -25.59 -10.30 1.41
C LEU A 428 -25.40 -8.94 2.13
N PRO A 429 -24.93 -7.86 1.49
CA PRO A 429 -24.76 -6.57 2.17
C PRO A 429 -26.08 -5.98 2.68
N ALA A 430 -27.13 -6.03 1.85
CA ALA A 430 -28.46 -5.55 2.25
C ALA A 430 -29.03 -6.35 3.43
N LEU A 431 -28.76 -7.66 3.47
CA LEU A 431 -29.18 -8.53 4.58
C LEU A 431 -28.39 -8.27 5.85
N VAL A 432 -27.08 -8.02 5.75
CA VAL A 432 -26.26 -7.61 6.90
C VAL A 432 -26.82 -6.33 7.54
N ASP A 433 -27.12 -5.32 6.73
CA ASP A 433 -27.64 -4.04 7.21
C ASP A 433 -29.04 -4.17 7.86
N VAL A 434 -29.99 -4.82 7.18
CA VAL A 434 -31.40 -4.89 7.64
C VAL A 434 -31.59 -5.80 8.86
N THR A 435 -30.68 -6.76 9.07
CA THR A 435 -30.76 -7.70 10.20
C THR A 435 -29.89 -7.30 11.38
N ASP A 436 -29.18 -6.16 11.30
CA ASP A 436 -28.16 -5.76 12.27
C ASP A 436 -27.14 -6.88 12.53
N TYR A 437 -26.71 -7.53 11.43
CA TYR A 437 -25.77 -8.65 11.42
C TYR A 437 -26.20 -9.90 12.22
N ASP A 438 -27.50 -10.21 12.28
CA ASP A 438 -27.98 -11.52 12.73
C ASP A 438 -27.76 -12.59 11.64
N VAL A 439 -26.65 -13.32 11.73
CA VAL A 439 -26.25 -14.38 10.78
C VAL A 439 -27.31 -15.48 10.63
N GLY A 440 -28.06 -15.80 11.69
CA GLY A 440 -29.14 -16.79 11.62
C GLY A 440 -30.32 -16.30 10.80
N THR A 441 -30.69 -15.03 10.99
CA THR A 441 -31.73 -14.37 10.20
C THR A 441 -31.27 -14.18 8.74
N ILE A 442 -30.02 -13.81 8.50
CA ILE A 442 -29.41 -13.73 7.15
C ILE A 442 -29.54 -15.08 6.43
N ALA A 443 -29.13 -16.18 7.06
CA ALA A 443 -29.24 -17.52 6.48
C ALA A 443 -30.70 -17.86 6.13
N THR A 444 -31.65 -17.49 6.99
CA THR A 444 -33.09 -17.72 6.74
C THR A 444 -33.58 -16.95 5.52
N LEU A 445 -33.21 -15.67 5.40
CA LEU A 445 -33.62 -14.80 4.30
C LEU A 445 -32.98 -15.20 2.96
N LEU A 446 -31.70 -15.61 2.97
CA LEU A 446 -31.03 -16.14 1.77
C LEU A 446 -31.72 -17.40 1.22
N ASN A 447 -32.22 -18.28 2.10
CA ASN A 447 -32.98 -19.47 1.69
C ASN A 447 -34.37 -19.16 1.13
N ALA A 448 -34.89 -17.94 1.33
CA ALA A 448 -36.20 -17.50 0.84
C ALA A 448 -36.13 -16.75 -0.50
N VAL A 449 -34.93 -16.53 -1.05
CA VAL A 449 -34.73 -15.84 -2.33
C VAL A 449 -35.22 -16.73 -3.48
N GLU A 450 -36.02 -16.14 -4.38
CA GLU A 450 -36.53 -16.79 -5.59
C GLU A 450 -36.06 -16.04 -6.85
N PRO A 451 -35.55 -16.74 -7.89
CA PRO A 451 -35.19 -18.16 -7.89
C PRO A 451 -34.10 -18.49 -6.86
N PRO A 452 -33.88 -19.75 -6.44
CA PRO A 452 -32.86 -20.09 -5.46
C PRO A 452 -31.47 -19.55 -5.84
N LEU A 453 -30.70 -19.11 -4.83
CA LEU A 453 -29.30 -18.72 -5.04
C LEU A 453 -28.44 -19.97 -5.27
N SER A 454 -27.42 -19.81 -6.11
CA SER A 454 -26.36 -20.80 -6.26
C SER A 454 -25.49 -20.89 -5.00
N GLY A 455 -24.67 -21.93 -4.89
CA GLY A 455 -23.94 -22.25 -3.68
C GLY A 455 -24.50 -23.49 -2.95
N PRO A 456 -24.40 -23.56 -1.62
CA PRO A 456 -24.94 -24.68 -0.84
C PRO A 456 -26.45 -24.84 -1.02
N ARG A 457 -26.93 -26.09 -1.06
CA ARG A 457 -28.38 -26.40 -1.20
C ARG A 457 -29.27 -25.68 -0.17
N LYS A 458 -28.73 -25.39 1.01
CA LYS A 458 -29.37 -24.62 2.07
C LYS A 458 -28.31 -23.79 2.77
N PHE A 459 -28.52 -22.49 2.92
CA PHE A 459 -27.65 -21.63 3.72
C PHE A 459 -27.85 -21.89 5.22
N THR A 460 -26.74 -22.06 5.93
CA THR A 460 -26.66 -22.23 7.39
C THR A 460 -25.61 -21.26 7.92
N ILE A 461 -25.59 -21.03 9.24
CA ILE A 461 -24.53 -20.21 9.86
C ILE A 461 -23.14 -20.76 9.52
N GLU A 462 -22.98 -22.08 9.60
CA GLU A 462 -21.72 -22.78 9.33
C GLU A 462 -21.24 -22.55 7.89
N ASN A 463 -22.09 -22.80 6.89
CA ASN A 463 -21.64 -22.64 5.52
C ASN A 463 -21.52 -21.18 5.07
N LEU A 464 -22.21 -20.23 5.72
CA LEU A 464 -21.93 -18.81 5.50
C LEU A 464 -20.53 -18.42 5.97
N LYS A 465 -20.08 -18.98 7.10
CA LYS A 465 -18.69 -18.81 7.56
C LYS A 465 -17.70 -19.49 6.62
N ASP A 466 -18.03 -20.67 6.09
CA ASP A 466 -17.20 -21.35 5.08
C ASP A 466 -17.09 -20.54 3.79
N ILE A 467 -18.20 -19.95 3.31
CA ILE A 467 -18.20 -19.05 2.15
C ILE A 467 -17.32 -17.82 2.43
N ALA A 468 -17.44 -17.24 3.63
CA ALA A 468 -16.66 -16.07 3.99
C ALA A 468 -15.15 -16.36 3.99
N ARG A 469 -14.74 -17.49 4.58
CA ARG A 469 -13.35 -17.96 4.57
C ARG A 469 -12.88 -18.27 3.14
N ALA A 470 -13.70 -18.96 2.34
CA ALA A 470 -13.39 -19.31 0.96
C ALA A 470 -13.16 -18.06 0.10
N TRP A 471 -13.97 -17.01 0.27
CA TRP A 471 -13.76 -15.72 -0.40
C TRP A 471 -12.42 -15.11 -0.05
N MET A 472 -12.07 -15.04 1.24
CA MET A 472 -10.80 -14.45 1.69
C MET A 472 -9.58 -15.20 1.14
N ASP A 473 -9.60 -16.53 1.21
CA ASP A 473 -8.49 -17.35 0.71
C ASP A 473 -8.37 -17.32 -0.82
N ASP A 474 -9.51 -17.38 -1.53
CA ASP A 474 -9.51 -17.32 -3.00
C ASP A 474 -9.09 -15.93 -3.50
N MET A 475 -9.54 -14.84 -2.87
CA MET A 475 -9.11 -13.48 -3.20
C MET A 475 -7.63 -13.28 -2.93
N HIS A 476 -7.11 -13.79 -1.82
CA HIS A 476 -5.68 -13.71 -1.51
C HIS A 476 -4.81 -14.38 -2.57
N GLU A 477 -5.19 -15.60 -2.99
CA GLU A 477 -4.52 -16.32 -4.08
C GLU A 477 -4.61 -15.52 -5.38
N TYR A 478 -5.78 -14.96 -5.69
CA TYR A 478 -6.02 -14.13 -6.86
C TYR A 478 -5.22 -12.81 -6.89
N CYS A 479 -4.78 -12.32 -5.73
CA CYS A 479 -3.92 -11.14 -5.59
C CYS A 479 -2.43 -11.44 -5.86
N ASN A 480 -2.03 -12.70 -6.10
CA ASN A 480 -0.63 -13.03 -6.37
C ASN A 480 -0.17 -12.43 -7.72
N VAL A 481 0.92 -11.66 -7.70
CA VAL A 481 1.39 -10.93 -8.88
C VAL A 481 1.86 -11.84 -10.01
N SER A 482 2.19 -13.10 -9.71
CA SER A 482 2.57 -14.07 -10.73
C SER A 482 1.47 -14.32 -11.79
N HIS A 483 0.21 -14.03 -11.45
CA HIS A 483 -0.93 -14.16 -12.35
C HIS A 483 -1.06 -13.02 -13.38
N SER A 484 -0.37 -11.89 -13.18
CA SER A 484 -0.45 -10.72 -14.08
C SER A 484 0.81 -10.51 -14.93
N LEU A 485 1.94 -11.16 -14.60
CA LEU A 485 3.24 -10.88 -15.23
C LEU A 485 3.26 -11.01 -16.76
N THR A 486 2.47 -11.94 -17.33
CA THR A 486 2.40 -12.15 -18.78
C THR A 486 1.63 -11.07 -19.53
N ALA A 487 0.85 -10.25 -18.82
CA ALA A 487 0.07 -9.15 -19.38
C ALA A 487 0.79 -7.79 -19.28
N LEU A 488 2.00 -7.75 -18.73
CA LEU A 488 2.77 -6.52 -18.59
C LEU A 488 3.20 -5.97 -19.95
N ASP A 489 3.04 -4.66 -20.13
CA ASP A 489 3.56 -3.95 -21.28
C ASP A 489 5.04 -3.57 -21.04
N PRO A 490 5.99 -4.04 -21.87
CA PRO A 490 7.40 -3.66 -21.76
C PRO A 490 7.64 -2.15 -21.83
N ALA A 491 6.85 -1.42 -22.62
CA ALA A 491 7.02 0.02 -22.78
C ALA A 491 6.62 0.76 -21.49
N GLN A 492 5.52 0.34 -20.84
CA GLN A 492 5.11 0.88 -19.54
C GLN A 492 6.13 0.57 -18.45
N THR A 493 6.45 -0.70 -18.25
CA THR A 493 7.32 -1.13 -17.15
C THR A 493 8.72 -0.51 -17.25
N GLY A 494 9.27 -0.45 -18.47
CA GLY A 494 10.53 0.24 -18.75
C GLY A 494 10.46 1.75 -18.53
N PHE A 495 9.36 2.41 -18.90
CA PHE A 495 9.15 3.83 -18.62
C PHE A 495 9.07 4.13 -17.12
N MET A 496 8.35 3.30 -16.36
CA MET A 496 8.26 3.47 -14.90
C MET A 496 9.62 3.28 -14.23
N ARG A 497 10.45 2.32 -14.67
CA ARG A 497 11.85 2.24 -14.18
C ARG A 497 12.64 3.50 -14.51
N GLN A 498 12.57 3.99 -15.74
CA GLN A 498 13.31 5.19 -16.15
C GLN A 498 12.91 6.44 -15.33
N LEU A 499 11.63 6.56 -14.94
CA LEU A 499 11.21 7.62 -14.03
C LEU A 499 11.85 7.52 -12.64
N ARG A 500 11.98 6.29 -12.11
CA ARG A 500 12.65 6.07 -10.83
C ARG A 500 14.13 6.39 -10.92
N GLU A 501 14.80 5.98 -12.00
CA GLU A 501 16.20 6.31 -12.28
C GLU A 501 16.39 7.84 -12.41
N PHE A 502 15.50 8.51 -13.14
CA PHE A 502 15.48 9.96 -13.26
C PHE A 502 15.38 10.65 -11.88
N ARG A 503 14.53 10.15 -10.98
CA ARG A 503 14.43 10.66 -9.61
C ARG A 503 15.71 10.40 -8.81
N GLN A 504 16.33 9.24 -8.97
CA GLN A 504 17.60 8.93 -8.30
C GLN A 504 18.74 9.85 -8.75
N GLU A 505 18.79 10.22 -10.02
CA GLU A 505 19.77 11.15 -10.59
C GLU A 505 19.49 12.62 -10.22
N ASN A 506 18.23 12.93 -9.87
CA ASN A 506 17.74 14.26 -9.56
C ASN A 506 17.15 14.36 -8.15
N ARG A 507 17.90 13.90 -7.14
CA ARG A 507 17.46 13.88 -5.73
C ARG A 507 16.99 15.23 -5.18
N TRP A 508 17.48 16.34 -5.74
CA TRP A 508 17.05 17.70 -5.39
C TRP A 508 15.56 17.93 -5.61
N LEU A 509 14.90 17.15 -6.48
CA LEU A 509 13.45 17.22 -6.69
C LEU A 509 12.64 16.82 -5.45
N ARG A 510 13.29 16.19 -4.46
CA ARG A 510 12.73 15.93 -3.12
C ARG A 510 12.41 17.20 -2.37
N ASP A 511 13.16 18.26 -2.59
CA ASP A 511 12.99 19.49 -1.82
C ASP A 511 11.74 20.25 -2.28
N ASN A 512 11.17 21.04 -1.37
CA ASN A 512 9.97 21.85 -1.61
C ASN A 512 10.17 22.84 -2.77
N PHE A 513 9.06 23.31 -3.35
CA PHE A 513 9.08 24.36 -4.35
C PHE A 513 9.64 25.66 -3.77
N GLY A 514 10.58 26.27 -4.48
CA GLY A 514 11.13 27.59 -4.21
C GLY A 514 10.53 28.68 -5.10
N GLU A 515 11.04 29.91 -4.97
CA GLU A 515 10.57 31.09 -5.74
C GLU A 515 10.79 30.95 -7.25
N GLY A 516 11.74 30.13 -7.67
CA GLY A 516 12.03 29.86 -9.07
C GLY A 516 11.15 28.79 -9.71
N ASP A 517 10.35 28.06 -8.93
CA ASP A 517 9.50 26.98 -9.43
C ASP A 517 8.12 27.50 -9.84
N ASP A 518 7.46 26.81 -10.78
CA ASP A 518 6.10 27.13 -11.19
C ASP A 518 5.26 25.85 -11.34
N PHE A 519 4.00 25.92 -10.89
CA PHE A 519 3.03 24.84 -11.07
C PHE A 519 1.63 25.41 -11.26
N ARG A 520 0.98 24.96 -12.33
CA ARG A 520 -0.37 25.36 -12.68
C ARG A 520 -1.10 24.29 -13.47
N TYR A 521 -2.43 24.33 -13.43
CA TYR A 521 -3.23 23.74 -14.50
C TYR A 521 -3.38 24.73 -15.65
N VAL A 522 -3.50 24.22 -16.88
CA VAL A 522 -3.65 25.05 -18.08
C VAL A 522 -5.08 25.58 -18.17
N GLU A 523 -5.21 26.88 -18.39
CA GLU A 523 -6.49 27.58 -18.56
C GLU A 523 -6.69 28.09 -20.00
N PRO A 524 -7.94 28.16 -20.48
CA PRO A 524 -9.15 27.64 -19.85
C PRO A 524 -9.15 26.09 -19.77
N ILE A 525 -9.89 25.54 -18.81
CA ILE A 525 -9.96 24.09 -18.54
C ILE A 525 -10.50 23.32 -19.75
N ASP A 526 -11.51 23.85 -20.46
CA ASP A 526 -12.06 23.27 -21.70
C ASP A 526 -12.27 21.74 -21.67
N GLY A 527 -12.77 21.23 -20.54
CA GLY A 527 -13.07 19.81 -20.34
C GLY A 527 -11.87 18.89 -20.08
N ARG A 528 -10.69 19.45 -19.73
CA ARG A 528 -9.46 18.69 -19.46
C ARG A 528 -8.65 19.26 -18.30
N THR A 529 -7.89 18.40 -17.65
CA THR A 529 -6.93 18.76 -16.61
C THR A 529 -5.53 18.48 -17.13
N LEU A 530 -4.84 19.52 -17.62
CA LEU A 530 -3.43 19.46 -18.01
C LEU A 530 -2.62 20.26 -16.99
N PHE A 531 -1.72 19.60 -16.28
CA PHE A 531 -0.76 20.28 -15.40
C PHE A 531 0.53 20.59 -16.14
N ALA A 532 1.06 21.79 -15.88
CA ALA A 532 2.37 22.23 -16.30
C ALA A 532 3.20 22.56 -15.05
N ALA A 533 4.39 21.96 -14.96
CA ALA A 533 5.28 22.10 -13.82
C ALA A 533 6.68 22.45 -14.30
N TYR A 534 7.27 23.49 -13.74
CA TYR A 534 8.65 23.88 -13.96
C TYR A 534 9.39 23.85 -12.63
N ARG A 535 10.53 23.15 -12.61
CA ARG A 535 11.44 23.06 -11.47
C ARG A 535 12.80 23.64 -11.81
N ALA A 536 13.27 24.59 -11.02
CA ALA A 536 14.63 25.13 -11.04
C ALA A 536 15.47 24.43 -9.97
N GLY A 537 16.48 23.69 -10.41
CA GLY A 537 17.38 22.92 -9.57
C GLY A 537 18.75 23.56 -9.39
N PRO A 538 19.65 22.88 -8.65
CA PRO A 538 21.01 23.34 -8.45
C PRO A 538 21.81 23.36 -9.75
N ASP A 539 22.86 24.19 -9.79
CA ASP A 539 23.83 24.27 -10.89
C ASP A 539 23.22 24.55 -12.28
N GLY A 540 22.04 25.19 -12.32
CA GLY A 540 21.33 25.50 -13.56
C GLY A 540 20.58 24.32 -14.18
N ARG A 541 20.43 23.21 -13.44
CA ARG A 541 19.56 22.09 -13.84
C ARG A 541 18.11 22.53 -13.78
N GLU A 542 17.34 22.21 -14.80
CA GLU A 542 15.92 22.55 -14.86
C GLU A 542 15.10 21.38 -15.40
N VAL A 543 13.89 21.21 -14.88
CA VAL A 543 12.93 20.19 -15.30
C VAL A 543 11.62 20.88 -15.67
N PHE A 544 11.05 20.51 -16.80
CA PHE A 544 9.73 20.95 -17.21
C PHE A 544 8.87 19.74 -17.56
N ALA A 545 7.73 19.61 -16.88
CA ALA A 545 6.81 18.51 -17.07
C ALA A 545 5.43 19.00 -17.53
N LEU A 546 4.84 18.27 -18.47
CA LEU A 546 3.42 18.36 -18.82
C LEU A 546 2.77 17.02 -18.49
N ALA A 547 1.67 17.03 -17.76
CA ALA A 547 0.95 15.82 -17.36
C ALA A 547 -0.56 16.01 -17.58
N HIS A 548 -1.12 15.24 -18.53
CA HIS A 548 -2.54 15.25 -18.82
C HIS A 548 -3.24 14.27 -17.88
N MET A 549 -3.86 14.82 -16.84
CA MET A 549 -4.35 14.06 -15.70
C MET A 549 -5.74 13.49 -15.92
N GLU A 550 -6.54 14.13 -16.77
CA GLU A 550 -7.94 13.76 -16.98
C GLU A 550 -8.57 14.54 -18.14
N GLY A 551 -9.58 13.97 -18.79
CA GLY A 551 -10.53 14.71 -19.62
C GLY A 551 -10.33 14.55 -21.13
N VAL A 552 -10.87 15.49 -21.92
CA VAL A 552 -10.74 15.46 -23.39
C VAL A 552 -9.31 15.82 -23.83
N GLN A 553 -8.92 15.40 -25.03
CA GLN A 553 -7.62 15.77 -25.58
C GLN A 553 -7.44 17.29 -25.73
N THR A 554 -6.20 17.76 -25.73
CA THR A 554 -5.88 19.15 -26.06
C THR A 554 -6.08 19.42 -27.56
N ASP A 555 -6.09 20.70 -27.95
CA ASP A 555 -5.67 21.06 -29.31
C ASP A 555 -4.19 20.72 -29.51
N GLU A 556 -3.67 20.83 -30.74
CA GLU A 556 -2.23 20.70 -30.96
C GLU A 556 -1.48 21.82 -30.22
N ILE A 557 -0.56 21.44 -29.33
CA ILE A 557 0.26 22.36 -28.56
C ILE A 557 1.73 22.18 -28.88
N ALA A 558 2.51 23.27 -28.86
CA ALA A 558 3.96 23.20 -28.77
C ALA A 558 4.36 23.13 -27.29
N PRO A 559 4.89 22.00 -26.78
CA PRO A 559 5.09 21.80 -25.35
C PRO A 559 5.89 22.90 -24.66
N LEU A 560 7.02 23.33 -25.26
CA LEU A 560 7.91 24.33 -24.68
C LEU A 560 7.32 25.74 -24.65
N GLU A 561 6.26 26.03 -25.44
CA GLU A 561 5.54 27.29 -25.32
C GLU A 561 4.76 27.41 -24.00
N MET A 562 4.52 26.28 -23.33
CA MET A 562 3.88 26.22 -22.01
C MET A 562 4.87 26.53 -20.86
N LEU A 563 6.14 26.80 -21.13
CA LEU A 563 7.09 27.26 -20.11
C LEU A 563 6.67 28.61 -19.52
N PRO A 564 6.99 28.89 -18.23
CA PRO A 564 6.74 30.21 -17.63
C PRO A 564 7.34 31.35 -18.47
N ALA A 565 6.74 32.54 -18.35
CA ALA A 565 7.26 33.73 -19.01
C ALA A 565 8.68 34.06 -18.50
N GLY A 566 9.59 34.45 -19.40
CA GLY A 566 10.98 34.78 -19.05
C GLY A 566 11.97 33.62 -19.07
N ILE A 567 11.50 32.37 -19.13
CA ILE A 567 12.37 31.19 -19.31
C ILE A 567 12.74 31.03 -20.79
N SER A 568 14.00 30.83 -21.15
CA SER A 568 14.33 30.55 -22.56
C SER A 568 13.73 29.21 -23.02
N ARG A 569 13.22 29.17 -24.25
CA ARG A 569 12.70 27.96 -24.91
C ARG A 569 13.81 27.14 -25.57
N ASP A 570 15.02 27.70 -25.66
CA ASP A 570 16.18 27.02 -26.22
C ASP A 570 16.86 26.11 -25.18
N GLY A 571 17.53 25.07 -25.69
CA GLY A 571 18.37 24.16 -24.89
C GLY A 571 17.62 23.06 -24.13
N TRP A 572 16.30 22.95 -24.29
CA TRP A 572 15.51 21.88 -23.70
C TRP A 572 15.58 20.59 -24.54
N ARG A 573 15.75 19.46 -23.85
CA ARG A 573 15.69 18.12 -24.45
C ARG A 573 14.49 17.37 -23.89
N LEU A 574 13.73 16.68 -24.75
CA LEU A 574 12.77 15.69 -24.30
C LEU A 574 13.53 14.50 -23.69
N THR A 575 13.33 14.24 -22.41
CA THR A 575 14.04 13.20 -21.67
C THR A 575 13.15 11.99 -21.39
N LEU A 576 11.88 12.20 -21.04
CA LEU A 576 10.90 11.12 -20.90
C LEU A 576 9.58 11.50 -21.57
N ALA A 577 8.93 10.52 -22.20
CA ALA A 577 7.58 10.64 -22.74
C ALA A 577 6.80 9.38 -22.37
N SER A 578 5.55 9.55 -21.96
CA SER A 578 4.67 8.44 -21.62
C SER A 578 4.58 7.44 -22.79
N PRO A 579 4.55 6.12 -22.52
CA PRO A 579 4.66 5.07 -23.54
C PRO A 579 3.69 5.23 -24.72
N GLN A 580 2.47 5.71 -24.45
CA GLN A 580 1.40 5.88 -25.43
C GLN A 580 1.70 6.92 -26.52
N ILE A 581 2.69 7.80 -26.29
CA ILE A 581 3.14 8.80 -27.28
C ILE A 581 4.02 8.15 -28.35
N GLY A 582 4.72 7.06 -28.01
CA GLY A 582 5.64 6.36 -28.89
C GLY A 582 7.06 6.93 -28.89
N SER A 583 8.02 6.04 -29.13
CA SER A 583 9.47 6.33 -29.01
C SER A 583 10.06 7.23 -30.09
N VAL A 584 9.32 7.50 -31.18
CA VAL A 584 9.79 8.34 -32.29
C VAL A 584 9.54 9.83 -32.07
N TYR A 585 8.75 10.20 -31.05
CA TYR A 585 8.45 11.58 -30.75
C TYR A 585 9.67 12.28 -30.12
N GLN A 586 10.02 13.45 -30.65
CA GLN A 586 11.25 14.19 -30.28
C GLN A 586 10.96 15.56 -29.63
N GLY A 587 9.72 15.81 -29.17
CA GLY A 587 9.36 17.07 -28.50
C GLY A 587 8.74 18.16 -29.38
N GLY A 588 8.31 17.82 -30.60
CA GLY A 588 7.58 18.73 -31.49
C GLY A 588 6.12 18.99 -31.07
N PRO A 589 5.31 19.68 -31.89
CA PRO A 589 3.88 19.85 -31.61
C PRO A 589 3.15 18.51 -31.38
N ILE A 590 2.20 18.48 -30.45
CA ILE A 590 1.48 17.27 -30.05
C ILE A 590 0.07 17.58 -29.53
N THR A 591 -0.87 16.66 -29.76
CA THR A 591 -2.15 16.61 -29.06
C THR A 591 -2.02 15.69 -27.83
N MET A 592 -2.08 16.27 -26.63
CA MET A 592 -2.02 15.52 -25.38
C MET A 592 -3.38 14.87 -25.09
N ARG A 593 -3.37 13.64 -24.59
CA ARG A 593 -4.56 12.87 -24.23
C ARG A 593 -4.47 12.38 -22.79
N ASP A 594 -5.58 11.88 -22.24
CA ASP A 594 -5.61 11.33 -20.89
C ASP A 594 -4.45 10.33 -20.65
N SER A 595 -3.74 10.53 -19.52
CA SER A 595 -2.55 9.79 -19.10
C SER A 595 -1.27 10.03 -19.92
N PHE A 596 -1.27 11.00 -20.85
CA PHE A 596 -0.04 11.43 -21.52
C PHE A 596 0.80 12.32 -20.61
N GLY A 597 2.11 12.16 -20.68
CA GLY A 597 3.01 13.07 -20.01
C GLY A 597 4.36 13.18 -20.70
N LEU A 598 5.00 14.33 -20.51
CA LEU A 598 6.28 14.71 -21.08
C LEU A 598 7.17 15.29 -19.98
N VAL A 599 8.44 14.94 -20.00
CA VAL A 599 9.49 15.53 -19.15
C VAL A 599 10.60 16.04 -20.04
N PHE A 600 10.84 17.33 -19.98
CA PHE A 600 11.95 18.02 -20.62
C PHE A 600 12.97 18.42 -19.56
N THR A 601 14.24 18.42 -19.95
CA THR A 601 15.34 18.86 -19.08
C THR A 601 16.22 19.87 -19.78
N ARG A 602 16.83 20.77 -19.01
CA ARG A 602 17.89 21.69 -19.45
C ARG A 602 18.98 21.75 -18.38
N GLY A 603 20.23 21.97 -18.80
CA GLY A 603 21.37 22.02 -17.88
C GLY A 603 21.70 20.68 -17.21
N MET A 604 21.20 19.57 -17.77
CA MET A 604 21.51 18.20 -17.35
C MET A 604 22.24 17.52 -18.51
N ASP A 605 23.53 17.23 -18.33
CA ASP A 605 24.34 16.46 -19.28
C ASP A 605 24.05 14.95 -19.18
#